data_AF-A0AA40VWB9-F1
#
_entry.id   AF-A0AA40VWB9-F1
#
_cell.length_a   1.000
_cell.length_b   1.000
_cell.length_c   1.000
_cell.angle_alpha   90.00
_cell.angle_beta   90.00
_cell.angle_gamma   90.00
#
_symmetry.space_group_name_H-M   'P 1'
#
loop_
_entity.id
_entity.type
_entity.pdbx_description
1 polymer ?
#
loop_
_entity_poly.entity_id
_entity_poly.type
_entity_poly.pdbx_seq_one_letter_code
_entity_poly.pdbx_strand_id
1 'polypeptide(L)'
;MNPLLRAAAPYLIGAAALALAAGAVAWYGHAQRAAGRAECQEAHRVAGLEEFKTEAERLTGLSQSLADTAHTLATAQPKVIERYTREIVQRPLPADCVRDPGRVRATNEAIDAANAARQPQRAVPASPTR
;
A
#
# COMPACT_ATOMS: atom_id res chain seq x y z
N MET A 1 -51.51 -39.17 49.07
CA MET A 1 -50.66 -38.03 48.62
C MET A 1 -50.27 -37.23 49.85
N ASN A 2 -48.98 -37.08 50.14
CA ASN A 2 -48.51 -36.43 51.36
C ASN A 2 -48.95 -34.96 51.42
N PRO A 3 -49.50 -34.47 52.54
CA PRO A 3 -50.04 -33.10 52.66
C PRO A 3 -48.95 -32.03 52.46
N LEU A 4 -47.71 -32.34 52.84
CA LEU A 4 -46.52 -31.51 52.59
C LEU A 4 -46.26 -31.26 51.11
N LEU A 5 -46.53 -32.25 50.24
CA LEU A 5 -46.34 -32.13 48.80
C LEU A 5 -47.38 -31.20 48.16
N ARG A 6 -48.61 -31.15 48.69
CA ARG A 6 -49.63 -30.21 48.24
C ARG A 6 -49.31 -28.77 48.63
N ALA A 7 -48.73 -28.56 49.82
CA ALA A 7 -48.31 -27.23 50.26
C ALA A 7 -47.09 -26.71 49.49
N ALA A 8 -46.17 -27.60 49.09
CA ALA A 8 -44.95 -27.24 48.35
C ALA A 8 -45.17 -27.12 46.83
N ALA A 9 -46.22 -27.73 46.27
CA ALA A 9 -46.54 -27.72 44.84
C ALA A 9 -46.51 -26.33 44.17
N PRO A 10 -47.14 -25.26 44.72
CA PRO A 10 -47.09 -23.93 44.08
C PRO A 10 -45.68 -23.34 44.06
N TYR A 11 -44.86 -23.60 45.09
CA TYR A 11 -43.46 -23.15 45.14
C TYR A 11 -42.59 -23.89 44.14
N LEU A 12 -42.80 -25.20 43.95
CA LEU A 12 -42.10 -25.98 42.93
C LEU A 12 -42.46 -25.50 41.52
N ILE A 13 -43.72 -25.16 41.26
CA ILE A 13 -44.16 -24.60 39.97
C ILE A 13 -43.52 -23.23 39.75
N GLY A 14 -43.53 -22.36 40.77
CA GLY A 14 -42.88 -21.03 40.68
C GLY A 14 -41.37 -21.13 40.45
N ALA A 15 -40.69 -22.04 41.14
CA ALA A 15 -39.26 -22.29 40.95
C ALA A 15 -38.96 -22.85 39.55
N ALA A 16 -39.78 -23.76 39.04
CA ALA A 16 -39.66 -24.29 37.69
C ALA A 16 -39.87 -23.20 36.64
N ALA A 17 -40.87 -22.33 36.81
CA ALA A 17 -41.13 -21.21 35.91
C ALA A 17 -39.95 -20.22 35.88
N LEU A 18 -39.38 -19.89 37.04
CA LEU A 18 -38.20 -19.02 37.15
C LEU A 18 -36.96 -19.65 36.50
N ALA A 19 -36.74 -20.95 36.72
CA ALA A 19 -35.63 -21.66 36.09
C ALA A 19 -35.75 -21.68 34.56
N LEU A 20 -36.96 -21.89 34.04
CA LEU A 20 -37.22 -21.83 32.59
C LEU A 20 -37.00 -20.42 32.03
N ALA A 21 -37.47 -19.38 32.72
CA ALA A 21 -37.25 -17.99 32.31
C ALA A 21 -35.75 -17.64 32.29
N ALA A 22 -35.01 -18.01 33.35
CA ALA A 22 -33.56 -17.78 33.42
C ALA A 22 -32.82 -18.56 32.31
N GLY A 23 -33.21 -19.80 32.06
CA GLY A 23 -32.66 -20.61 30.98
C GLY A 23 -32.90 -20.00 29.60
N ALA A 24 -34.11 -19.48 29.34
CA ALA A 24 -34.46 -18.83 28.09
C ALA A 24 -33.63 -17.55 27.85
N VAL A 25 -33.46 -16.72 28.89
CA VAL A 25 -32.63 -15.50 28.80
C VAL A 25 -31.16 -15.84 28.55
N ALA A 26 -30.63 -16.84 29.27
CA ALA A 26 -29.24 -17.28 29.08
C ALA A 26 -29.02 -17.85 27.67
N TRP A 27 -29.96 -18.68 27.20
CA TRP A 27 -29.93 -19.26 25.85
C TRP A 27 -29.97 -18.17 24.78
N TYR A 28 -30.92 -17.23 24.88
CA TYR A 28 -31.05 -16.11 23.95
C TYR A 28 -29.77 -15.27 23.92
N GLY A 29 -29.22 -14.93 25.09
CA GLY A 29 -27.95 -14.20 25.17
C GLY A 29 -26.78 -14.98 24.59
N HIS A 30 -26.75 -16.30 24.69
CA HIS A 30 -25.73 -17.13 24.05
C HIS A 30 -25.89 -17.16 22.52
N ALA A 31 -27.12 -17.34 22.03
CA ALA A 31 -27.45 -17.33 20.61
C ALA A 31 -27.07 -16.00 19.95
N GLN A 32 -27.39 -14.87 20.59
CA GLN A 32 -27.04 -13.54 20.07
C GLN A 32 -25.52 -13.33 20.01
N ARG A 33 -24.77 -13.82 21.01
CA ARG A 33 -23.30 -13.76 21.01
C ARG A 33 -22.67 -14.68 19.98
N ALA A 34 -23.31 -15.79 19.65
CA ALA A 34 -22.85 -16.70 18.59
C ALA A 34 -23.12 -16.09 17.21
N ALA A 35 -24.31 -15.52 17.00
CA ALA A 35 -24.66 -14.82 15.77
C ALA A 35 -23.72 -13.63 15.50
N GLY A 36 -23.49 -12.76 16.49
CA GLY A 36 -22.56 -11.65 16.33
C GLY A 36 -21.11 -12.08 16.06
N ARG A 37 -20.66 -13.22 16.63
CA ARG A 37 -19.34 -13.79 16.30
C ARG A 37 -19.27 -14.29 14.86
N ALA A 38 -20.32 -14.92 14.36
CA ALA A 38 -20.39 -15.37 12.96
C ALA A 38 -20.36 -14.18 12.00
N GLU A 39 -21.12 -13.12 12.28
CA GLU A 39 -21.12 -11.88 11.50
C GLU A 39 -19.74 -11.20 11.48
N CYS A 40 -19.06 -11.12 12.63
CA CYS A 40 -17.70 -10.57 12.68
C CYS A 40 -16.71 -11.42 11.87
N GLN A 41 -16.81 -12.76 11.93
CA GLN A 41 -15.92 -13.64 11.16
C GLN A 41 -16.13 -13.49 9.65
N GLU A 42 -17.38 -13.34 9.22
CA GLU A 42 -17.70 -13.10 7.81
C GLU A 42 -17.19 -11.73 7.34
N ALA A 43 -17.41 -10.68 8.14
CA ALA A 43 -16.89 -9.34 7.85
C ALA A 43 -15.35 -9.31 7.76
N HIS A 44 -14.65 -9.98 8.68
CA HIS A 44 -13.19 -10.10 8.62
C HIS A 44 -12.70 -10.88 7.39
N ARG A 45 -13.44 -11.91 6.97
CA ARG A 45 -13.11 -12.68 5.76
C ARG A 45 -13.24 -11.82 4.51
N VAL A 46 -14.29 -11.02 4.40
CA VAL A 46 -14.50 -10.11 3.25
C VAL A 46 -13.45 -8.99 3.24
N ALA A 47 -13.19 -8.37 4.39
CA ALA A 47 -12.16 -7.33 4.51
C ALA A 47 -10.77 -7.85 4.11
N GLY A 48 -10.41 -9.07 4.52
CA GLY A 48 -9.15 -9.68 4.10
C GLY A 48 -9.07 -9.88 2.58
N LEU A 49 -10.16 -10.30 1.93
CA LEU A 49 -10.20 -10.48 0.48
C LEU A 49 -10.08 -9.17 -0.29
N GLU A 50 -10.70 -8.09 0.19
CA GLU A 50 -10.57 -6.76 -0.41
C GLU A 50 -9.14 -6.23 -0.29
N GLU A 51 -8.52 -6.38 0.89
CA GLU A 51 -7.11 -6.00 1.11
C GLU A 51 -6.17 -6.79 0.20
N PHE A 52 -6.35 -8.11 0.07
CA PHE A 52 -5.59 -8.92 -0.88
C PHE A 52 -5.78 -8.48 -2.33
N LYS A 53 -7.00 -8.11 -2.73
CA LYS A 53 -7.29 -7.61 -4.08
C LYS A 53 -6.57 -6.29 -4.34
N THR A 54 -6.65 -5.34 -3.41
CA THR A 54 -5.97 -4.04 -3.53
C THR A 54 -4.46 -4.21 -3.61
N GLU A 55 -3.88 -5.08 -2.79
CA GLU A 55 -2.44 -5.34 -2.83
C GLU A 55 -2.03 -6.03 -4.15
N ALA A 56 -2.83 -6.97 -4.66
CA ALA A 56 -2.58 -7.60 -5.96
C ALA A 56 -2.64 -6.60 -7.14
N GLU A 57 -3.62 -5.68 -7.13
CA GLU A 57 -3.73 -4.61 -8.12
C GLU A 57 -2.52 -3.67 -8.04
N ARG A 58 -2.07 -3.33 -6.83
CA ARG A 58 -0.86 -2.53 -6.61
C ARG A 58 0.39 -3.22 -7.14
N LEU A 59 0.61 -4.51 -6.82
CA LEU A 59 1.75 -5.27 -7.35
C LEU A 59 1.71 -5.35 -8.87
N THR A 60 0.53 -5.55 -9.45
CA THR A 60 0.35 -5.57 -10.91
C THR A 60 0.71 -4.23 -11.53
N GLY A 61 0.22 -3.11 -10.98
CA GLY A 61 0.59 -1.77 -11.44
C GLY A 61 2.08 -1.47 -11.34
N LEU A 62 2.73 -1.91 -10.24
CA LEU A 62 4.18 -1.79 -10.09
C LEU A 62 4.94 -2.62 -11.14
N SER A 63 4.48 -3.83 -11.44
CA SER A 63 5.09 -4.69 -12.46
C SER A 63 4.98 -4.09 -13.87
N GLN A 64 3.83 -3.48 -14.20
CA GLN A 64 3.60 -2.78 -15.46
C GLN A 64 4.54 -1.57 -15.58
N SER A 65 4.62 -0.74 -14.53
CA SER A 65 5.53 0.41 -14.50
C SER A 65 7.00 0.01 -14.67
N LEU A 66 7.40 -1.12 -14.08
CA LEU A 66 8.75 -1.65 -14.23
C LEU A 66 9.01 -2.12 -15.67
N ALA A 67 8.04 -2.79 -16.30
CA ALA A 67 8.12 -3.21 -17.70
C ALA A 67 8.20 -2.01 -18.65
N ASP A 68 7.40 -0.96 -18.42
CA ASP A 68 7.41 0.27 -19.22
C ASP A 68 8.74 1.02 -19.07
N THR A 69 9.29 1.07 -17.86
CA THR A 69 10.60 1.66 -17.58
C THR A 69 11.71 0.87 -18.27
N ALA A 70 11.68 -0.47 -18.20
CA ALA A 70 12.63 -1.33 -18.88
C ALA A 70 12.55 -1.18 -20.40
N HIS A 71 11.34 -1.07 -20.97
CA HIS A 71 11.14 -0.82 -22.39
C HIS A 71 11.67 0.57 -22.81
N THR A 72 11.42 1.59 -22.00
CA THR A 72 11.95 2.95 -22.22
C THR A 72 13.48 2.96 -22.17
N LEU A 73 14.09 2.26 -21.20
CA LEU A 73 15.54 2.10 -21.13
C LEU A 73 16.09 1.37 -22.36
N ALA A 74 15.46 0.26 -22.76
CA ALA A 74 15.88 -0.54 -23.90
C ALA A 74 15.75 0.19 -25.23
N THR A 75 14.83 1.15 -25.35
CA THR A 75 14.66 1.98 -26.55
C THR A 75 15.49 3.27 -26.52
N ALA A 76 15.83 3.79 -25.33
CA ALA A 76 16.71 4.94 -25.17
C ALA A 76 18.21 4.60 -25.27
N GLN A 77 18.65 3.46 -24.71
CA GLN A 77 20.05 3.03 -24.77
C GLN A 77 20.63 2.92 -26.19
N PRO A 78 19.93 2.36 -27.20
CA PRO A 78 20.43 2.30 -28.56
C PRO A 78 20.79 3.68 -29.09
N LYS A 79 19.94 4.68 -28.82
CA LYS A 79 20.16 6.06 -29.28
C LYS A 79 21.32 6.74 -28.56
N VAL A 80 21.55 6.47 -27.29
CA VAL A 80 22.65 7.10 -26.52
C VAL A 80 23.99 6.51 -26.91
N ILE A 81 24.10 5.18 -27.04
CA ILE A 81 25.35 4.51 -27.43
C ILE A 81 25.72 4.85 -28.87
N GLU A 82 24.76 4.82 -29.79
CA GLU A 82 24.98 5.15 -31.19
C GLU A 82 25.36 6.64 -31.37
N ARG A 83 24.74 7.55 -30.60
CA ARG A 83 25.11 8.96 -30.58
C ARG A 83 26.49 9.21 -29.99
N TYR A 84 26.84 8.58 -28.86
CA TYR A 84 28.17 8.72 -28.25
C TYR A 84 29.27 8.23 -29.20
N THR A 85 29.06 7.08 -29.83
CA THR A 85 30.02 6.49 -30.77
C THR A 85 30.16 7.36 -32.03
N ARG A 86 29.05 7.88 -32.57
CA ARG A 86 29.06 8.69 -33.80
C ARG A 86 29.56 10.13 -33.58
N GLU A 87 29.19 10.79 -32.49
CA GLU A 87 29.54 12.18 -32.25
C GLU A 87 30.90 12.35 -31.57
N ILE A 88 31.30 11.44 -30.66
CA ILE A 88 32.52 11.61 -29.85
C ILE A 88 33.68 10.78 -30.41
N VAL A 89 33.42 9.53 -30.82
CA VAL A 89 34.48 8.62 -31.31
C VAL A 89 34.77 8.85 -32.79
N GLN A 90 33.74 8.98 -33.63
CA GLN A 90 33.92 9.17 -35.08
C GLN A 90 34.13 10.63 -35.50
N ARG A 91 33.74 11.60 -34.67
CA ARG A 91 33.89 13.04 -34.93
C ARG A 91 34.41 13.81 -33.71
N PRO A 92 35.58 13.44 -33.17
CA PRO A 92 36.14 14.14 -32.02
C PRO A 92 36.29 15.63 -32.32
N LEU A 93 36.03 16.45 -31.30
CA LEU A 93 36.28 17.90 -31.39
C LEU A 93 37.76 18.13 -31.75
N PRO A 94 38.05 19.08 -32.67
CA PRO A 94 39.41 19.53 -32.95
C PRO A 94 40.14 19.90 -31.66
N ALA A 95 41.45 19.62 -31.58
CA ALA A 95 42.23 19.76 -30.33
C ALA A 95 42.21 21.19 -29.75
N ASP A 96 42.03 22.20 -30.61
CA ASP A 96 41.84 23.61 -30.30
C ASP A 96 40.47 23.95 -29.70
N CYS A 97 39.47 23.08 -29.89
CA CYS A 97 38.12 23.20 -29.32
C CYS A 97 37.93 22.37 -28.03
N VAL A 98 38.89 21.52 -27.67
CA VAL A 98 38.84 20.71 -26.44
C VAL A 98 39.14 21.62 -25.25
N ARG A 99 38.16 21.73 -24.33
CA ARG A 99 38.32 22.55 -23.12
C ARG A 99 39.38 21.91 -22.22
N ASP A 100 40.36 22.71 -21.80
CA ASP A 100 41.44 22.30 -20.90
C ASP A 100 40.91 21.57 -19.64
N PRO A 101 41.53 20.44 -19.21
CA PRO A 101 41.06 19.67 -18.07
C PRO A 101 41.00 20.43 -16.73
N GLY A 102 41.85 21.45 -16.54
CA GLY A 102 41.82 22.32 -15.37
C GLY A 102 40.60 23.24 -15.41
N ARG A 103 40.29 23.81 -16.57
CA ARG A 103 39.06 24.61 -16.77
C ARG A 103 37.79 23.80 -16.60
N VAL A 104 37.77 22.53 -17.01
CA VAL A 104 36.60 21.64 -16.79
C VAL A 104 36.41 21.39 -15.30
N ARG A 105 37.47 21.05 -14.57
CA ARG A 105 37.43 20.84 -13.11
C ARG A 105 36.93 22.08 -12.36
N ALA A 106 37.50 23.24 -12.63
CA ALA A 106 37.07 24.50 -12.00
C ALA A 106 35.59 24.83 -12.28
N THR A 107 35.08 24.46 -13.45
CA THR A 107 33.65 24.66 -13.79
C THR A 107 32.76 23.71 -12.99
N ASN A 108 33.15 22.44 -12.88
CA ASN A 108 32.40 21.45 -12.11
C ASN A 108 32.39 21.79 -10.63
N GLU A 109 33.54 22.18 -10.06
CA GLU A 109 33.64 22.64 -8.67
C GLU A 109 32.72 23.84 -8.40
N ALA A 110 32.64 24.79 -9.35
CA ALA A 110 31.72 25.93 -9.24
C ALA A 110 30.23 25.50 -9.31
N ILE A 111 29.90 24.51 -10.16
CA ILE A 111 28.55 23.94 -10.24
C ILE A 111 28.20 23.21 -8.94
N ASP A 112 29.12 22.41 -8.40
CA ASP A 112 28.93 21.66 -7.17
C ASP A 112 28.76 22.60 -5.98
N ALA A 113 29.58 23.65 -5.89
CA ALA A 113 29.43 24.71 -4.90
C ALA A 113 28.09 25.44 -5.03
N ALA A 114 27.65 25.76 -6.25
CA ALA A 114 26.36 26.39 -6.48
C ALA A 114 25.19 25.46 -6.11
N ASN A 115 25.31 24.17 -6.37
CA ASN A 115 24.31 23.16 -6.02
C ASN A 115 24.25 22.92 -4.51
N ALA A 116 25.39 22.88 -3.84
CA ALA A 116 25.47 22.79 -2.38
C ALA A 116 24.88 24.05 -1.70
N ALA A 117 25.02 25.22 -2.33
CA ALA A 117 24.43 26.48 -1.88
C ALA A 117 22.94 26.65 -2.26
N ARG A 118 22.32 25.70 -2.98
CA ARG A 118 20.90 25.79 -3.31
C ARG A 118 20.05 25.64 -2.04
N GLN A 119 19.32 26.70 -1.71
CA GLN A 119 18.11 26.61 -0.90
C GLN A 119 17.03 25.84 -1.70
N PRO A 120 16.15 25.06 -1.05
CA PRO A 120 15.15 24.21 -1.73
C PRO A 120 14.08 24.98 -2.54
N GLN A 121 14.12 26.32 -2.60
CA GLN A 121 13.16 27.11 -3.36
C GLN A 121 13.63 27.43 -4.78
N ARG A 122 13.49 26.45 -5.70
CA ARG A 122 13.00 26.74 -7.06
C ARG A 122 12.45 25.46 -7.68
N ALA A 123 11.18 25.19 -7.41
CA ALA A 123 10.43 24.26 -8.25
C ALA A 123 10.48 24.79 -9.69
N VAL A 124 11.00 23.97 -10.61
CA VAL A 124 10.93 24.24 -12.04
C VAL A 124 9.45 24.13 -12.41
N PRO A 125 8.80 25.17 -12.94
CA PRO A 125 7.41 25.06 -13.35
C PRO A 125 7.31 24.01 -14.46
N ALA A 126 6.54 22.96 -14.23
CA ALA A 126 6.17 22.02 -15.28
C ALA A 126 5.44 22.80 -16.38
N SER A 127 5.99 22.78 -17.59
CA SER A 127 5.35 23.43 -18.74
C SER A 127 3.97 22.80 -18.97
N PRO A 128 2.91 23.60 -19.19
CA PRO A 128 1.62 23.05 -19.59
C PRO A 128 1.75 22.48 -21.00
N THR A 129 1.57 21.17 -21.11
CA THR A 129 1.37 20.48 -22.39
C THR A 129 0.14 21.08 -23.07
N ARG A 130 0.31 21.63 -24.28
CA ARG A 130 -0.78 21.97 -25.20
C ARG A 130 -0.93 20.86 -26.22
#